data_AF-A0A6N7YAP7-F1
#
_entry.id   AF-A0A6N7YAP7-F1
#
_cell.length_a   1.000
_cell.length_b   1.000
_cell.length_c   1.000
_cell.angle_alpha   90.00
_cell.angle_beta   90.00
_cell.angle_gamma   90.00
#
_symmetry.space_group_name_H-M   'P 1'
#
loop_
_entity.id
_entity.type
_entity.pdbx_description
1 polymer ?
#
loop_
_entity_poly.entity_id
_entity_poly.type
_entity_poly.pdbx_seq_one_letter_code
_entity_poly.pdbx_strand_id
1 'polypeptide(L)'
;MSAPPTRRAAVVVFAALVVATFGAFFVAQNLKNQPSILQQVTVDPFFSPNSDGRFDGARIRFKLRDADRVKLEVVDADGDPVRTLIDGAVERYTPTRVLWKGETDGGGRAPDGVYRYRFTLREQGRSIVFQRSVRLDTTPPVVRVTSIGPVSDTDRPRPELLPNPEGEPATVRFAAPAGKDPRKKVTIFKTGPGATRRVYGPADLPADATTFPWDGRLSDGRNASPGTYVVVVEARDQAGNIGTSVPLDRRGLPTTTYGEPFPGRGGITVRYLGVQPPLEPTRAGERGVFGVDARQERYTWSLSRLGEPGRVLARSGRPNTRAVLSITAPASDTRGGVYLLTVRTRTRRVRVPWVVRPSTPTIGTRAEPRGVLVVLPATTWQGRNPVDDDGDGLPDVLDRGLPVRLQRILVGAGDGLPVGFAQGEAPLLAHLDRTRRRYDVTTDVALAAGRGPQLADGYQGVILPGDVRWLDTRAGRALRAFARAGGTVTLFGTRSLQREVRQTPRLRLTDPTAPLATDLFGARLGALVRAPVTLTDFQDEIDLFAGTEGEFRGLRVIEPVQALGDGAERVAAAVTPNSRPVIVAARFGRGLVIRTGLPELPAALSSSPELAALVRNVWTLSRAR
;
A
#
# COMPACT_ATOMS: atom_id res chain seq x y z
N MET A 1 -15.15 -44.00 -105.97
CA MET A 1 -14.19 -43.99 -104.85
C MET A 1 -14.14 -42.56 -104.31
N SER A 2 -14.76 -42.32 -103.15
CA SER A 2 -14.86 -41.00 -102.52
C SER A 2 -14.41 -41.13 -101.07
N ALA A 3 -13.24 -40.59 -100.71
CA ALA A 3 -12.77 -40.57 -99.33
C ALA A 3 -13.61 -39.57 -98.50
N PRO A 4 -13.98 -39.87 -97.24
CA PRO A 4 -14.96 -39.07 -96.51
C PRO A 4 -14.37 -37.72 -96.06
N PRO A 5 -15.20 -36.66 -95.96
CA PRO A 5 -14.75 -35.27 -95.71
C PRO A 5 -14.31 -35.00 -94.25
N THR A 6 -14.24 -36.01 -93.39
CA THR A 6 -14.05 -35.86 -91.94
C THR A 6 -12.61 -35.60 -91.49
N ARG A 7 -11.60 -36.05 -92.25
CA ARG A 7 -10.18 -35.92 -91.85
C ARG A 7 -9.65 -34.49 -91.94
N ARG A 8 -10.16 -33.69 -92.88
CA ARG A 8 -9.79 -32.27 -93.02
C ARG A 8 -10.40 -31.41 -91.92
N ALA A 9 -11.66 -31.68 -91.54
CA ALA A 9 -12.32 -30.96 -90.46
C ALA A 9 -11.62 -31.15 -89.11
N ALA A 10 -11.22 -32.40 -88.77
CA ALA A 10 -10.50 -32.68 -87.53
C ALA A 10 -9.13 -31.98 -87.45
N VAL A 11 -8.38 -31.92 -88.56
CA VAL A 11 -7.09 -31.22 -88.64
C VAL A 11 -7.27 -29.71 -88.48
N VAL A 12 -8.30 -29.13 -89.10
CA VAL A 12 -8.63 -27.70 -88.96
C VAL A 12 -9.02 -27.35 -87.53
N VAL A 13 -9.86 -28.17 -86.88
CA VAL A 13 -10.26 -27.96 -85.47
C VAL A 13 -9.06 -28.09 -84.53
N PHE A 14 -8.20 -29.09 -84.74
CA PHE A 14 -6.98 -29.25 -83.95
C PHE A 14 -6.01 -28.07 -84.13
N ALA A 15 -5.78 -27.63 -85.36
CA ALA A 15 -4.95 -26.46 -85.64
C ALA A 15 -5.52 -25.18 -85.00
N ALA A 16 -6.84 -24.99 -85.05
CA ALA A 16 -7.52 -23.88 -84.39
C ALA A 16 -7.36 -23.95 -82.85
N LEU A 17 -7.47 -25.13 -82.26
CA LEU A 17 -7.25 -25.36 -80.82
C LEU A 17 -5.81 -25.06 -80.41
N VAL A 18 -4.81 -25.48 -81.20
CA VAL A 18 -3.40 -25.20 -80.96
C VAL A 18 -3.11 -23.69 -81.04
N VAL A 19 -3.62 -23.00 -82.06
CA VAL A 19 -3.48 -21.54 -82.17
C VAL A 19 -4.19 -20.83 -81.01
N ALA A 20 -5.38 -21.28 -80.62
CA ALA A 20 -6.13 -20.71 -79.50
C ALA A 20 -5.41 -20.95 -78.15
N THR A 21 -4.81 -22.12 -77.93
CA THR A 21 -4.04 -22.40 -76.71
C THR A 21 -2.72 -21.65 -76.67
N PHE A 22 -2.02 -21.52 -77.79
CA PHE A 22 -0.83 -20.64 -77.87
C PHE A 22 -1.20 -19.18 -77.66
N GLY A 23 -2.32 -18.72 -78.24
CA GLY A 23 -2.86 -17.38 -78.00
C GLY A 23 -3.20 -17.16 -76.53
N ALA A 24 -3.92 -18.08 -75.89
CA ALA A 24 -4.24 -18.03 -74.47
C ALA A 24 -2.99 -18.08 -73.58
N PHE A 25 -1.99 -18.90 -73.93
CA PHE A 25 -0.71 -18.97 -73.22
C PHE A 25 0.08 -17.66 -73.35
N PHE A 26 0.13 -17.04 -74.54
CA PHE A 26 0.77 -15.73 -74.74
C PHE A 26 0.03 -14.62 -73.99
N VAL A 27 -1.30 -14.63 -73.98
CA VAL A 27 -2.10 -13.71 -73.18
C VAL A 27 -1.81 -13.91 -71.70
N ALA A 28 -1.76 -15.15 -71.22
CA ALA A 28 -1.45 -15.47 -69.83
C ALA A 28 -0.01 -15.10 -69.45
N GLN A 29 0.98 -15.32 -70.33
CA GLN A 29 2.38 -14.94 -70.10
C GLN A 29 2.57 -13.42 -70.16
N ASN A 30 1.89 -12.73 -71.08
CA ASN A 30 1.88 -11.28 -71.12
C ASN A 30 1.28 -10.69 -69.83
N LEU A 31 0.15 -11.25 -69.36
CA LEU A 31 -0.47 -10.86 -68.08
C LEU A 31 0.44 -11.16 -66.87
N LYS A 32 1.22 -12.26 -66.91
CA LYS A 32 2.20 -12.62 -65.86
C LYS A 32 3.46 -11.76 -65.90
N ASN A 33 3.89 -11.30 -67.07
CA ASN A 33 5.11 -10.50 -67.28
C ASN A 33 4.89 -8.99 -67.27
N GLN A 34 3.64 -8.51 -67.11
CA GLN A 34 3.39 -7.08 -66.94
C GLN A 34 4.01 -6.57 -65.62
N PRO A 35 4.85 -5.52 -65.67
CA PRO A 35 5.40 -4.92 -64.46
C PRO A 35 4.29 -4.50 -63.49
N SER A 36 4.44 -4.86 -62.22
CA SER A 36 3.45 -4.50 -61.18
C SER A 36 3.17 -3.00 -61.19
N ILE A 37 1.91 -2.60 -61.43
CA ILE A 37 1.48 -1.19 -61.40
C ILE A 37 1.69 -0.60 -60.00
N LEU A 38 1.52 -1.41 -58.96
CA LEU A 38 1.89 -1.06 -57.59
C LEU A 38 3.35 -1.43 -57.35
N GLN A 39 4.19 -0.43 -57.14
CA GLN A 39 5.63 -0.59 -56.93
C GLN A 39 6.01 -0.20 -55.50
N GLN A 40 7.04 -0.85 -54.96
CA GLN A 40 7.63 -0.54 -53.65
C GLN A 40 6.61 -0.50 -52.49
N VAL A 41 5.55 -1.32 -52.56
CA VAL A 41 4.53 -1.37 -51.51
C VAL A 41 5.14 -1.87 -50.20
N THR A 42 5.18 -0.98 -49.22
CA THR A 42 5.65 -1.27 -47.86
C THR A 42 4.53 -0.93 -46.89
N VAL A 43 4.18 -1.87 -46.02
CA VAL A 43 3.19 -1.70 -44.96
C VAL A 43 3.81 -2.08 -43.63
N ASP A 44 3.48 -1.34 -42.58
CA ASP A 44 3.85 -1.72 -41.22
C ASP A 44 3.08 -2.98 -40.79
N PRO A 45 3.72 -3.97 -40.13
CA PRO A 45 3.08 -5.25 -39.79
C PRO A 45 2.11 -5.16 -38.60
N PHE A 46 2.30 -4.18 -37.72
CA PHE A 46 1.48 -3.95 -36.53
C PHE A 46 1.53 -2.49 -36.10
N PHE A 47 0.53 -2.06 -35.34
CA PHE A 47 0.49 -0.74 -34.72
C PHE A 47 -0.49 -0.71 -33.51
N SER A 48 -0.27 0.21 -32.58
CA SER A 48 -1.12 0.48 -31.42
C SER A 48 -1.34 1.99 -31.27
N PRO A 49 -2.49 2.54 -31.70
CA PRO A 49 -2.80 3.97 -31.59
C PRO A 49 -3.20 4.36 -30.16
N ASN A 50 -2.29 4.23 -29.21
CA ASN A 50 -2.50 4.57 -27.79
C ASN A 50 -1.99 5.98 -27.41
N SER A 51 -1.44 6.71 -28.39
CA SER A 51 -0.85 8.05 -28.25
C SER A 51 0.39 8.11 -27.34
N ASP A 52 1.14 7.01 -27.22
CA ASP A 52 2.39 6.95 -26.46
C ASP A 52 3.64 7.38 -27.28
N GLY A 53 3.44 7.74 -28.55
CA GLY A 53 4.48 8.16 -29.49
C GLY A 53 5.14 6.99 -30.24
N ARG A 54 4.74 5.74 -30.01
CA ARG A 54 5.30 4.55 -30.64
C ARG A 54 4.22 3.75 -31.33
N PHE A 55 4.49 3.38 -32.58
CA PHE A 55 3.58 2.57 -33.37
C PHE A 55 2.13 3.10 -33.37
N ASP A 56 1.92 4.42 -33.26
CA ASP A 56 0.59 5.06 -33.20
C ASP A 56 -0.19 5.04 -34.53
N GLY A 57 0.37 4.42 -35.55
CA GLY A 57 -0.27 4.31 -36.84
C GLY A 57 0.49 3.39 -37.78
N ALA A 58 -0.25 2.80 -38.71
CA ALA A 58 0.29 1.97 -39.76
C ALA A 58 0.65 2.82 -40.98
N ARG A 59 1.92 2.83 -41.38
CA ARG A 59 2.36 3.52 -42.59
C ARG A 59 2.22 2.61 -43.79
N ILE A 60 1.60 3.13 -44.84
CA ILE A 60 1.57 2.56 -46.18
C ILE A 60 2.40 3.45 -47.08
N ARG A 61 3.36 2.85 -47.78
CA ARG A 61 4.17 3.53 -48.79
C ARG A 61 4.07 2.75 -50.09
N PHE A 62 3.76 3.43 -51.17
CA PHE A 62 3.69 2.82 -52.50
C PHE A 62 4.04 3.85 -53.58
N LYS A 63 4.32 3.34 -54.78
CA LYS A 63 4.41 4.11 -56.01
C LYS A 63 3.50 3.48 -57.05
N LEU A 64 2.98 4.30 -57.94
CA LEU A 64 2.36 3.80 -59.16
C LEU A 64 3.35 3.87 -60.32
N ARG A 65 3.30 2.88 -61.20
CA ARG A 65 4.04 2.92 -62.46
C ARG A 65 3.50 4.00 -63.39
N ASP A 66 2.18 4.13 -63.46
CA ASP A 66 1.45 5.09 -64.27
C ASP A 66 0.46 5.83 -63.37
N ALA A 67 0.16 7.09 -63.68
CA ALA A 67 -0.77 7.89 -62.88
C ALA A 67 -2.17 7.25 -62.92
N ASP A 68 -2.94 7.43 -61.84
CA ASP A 68 -4.30 6.87 -61.73
C ASP A 68 -5.10 7.62 -60.66
N ARG A 69 -6.43 7.52 -60.71
CA ARG A 69 -7.31 7.85 -59.61
C ARG A 69 -7.50 6.64 -58.70
N VAL A 70 -6.81 6.66 -57.55
CA VAL A 70 -6.78 5.56 -56.59
C VAL A 70 -7.83 5.75 -55.50
N LYS A 71 -8.61 4.70 -55.22
CA LYS A 71 -9.29 4.53 -53.93
C LYS A 71 -8.51 3.54 -53.09
N LEU A 72 -7.87 4.00 -52.02
CA LEU A 72 -7.16 3.16 -51.06
C LEU A 72 -8.04 2.98 -49.83
N GLU A 73 -8.45 1.74 -49.58
CA GLU A 73 -9.29 1.37 -48.45
C GLU A 73 -8.52 0.43 -47.52
N VAL A 74 -8.75 0.60 -46.22
CA VAL A 74 -8.46 -0.44 -45.23
C VAL A 74 -9.67 -1.36 -45.18
N VAL A 75 -9.43 -2.66 -45.30
CA VAL A 75 -10.47 -3.68 -45.22
C VAL A 75 -10.16 -4.65 -44.10
N ASP A 76 -11.20 -5.21 -43.47
CA ASP A 76 -11.06 -6.19 -42.39
C ASP A 76 -10.75 -7.61 -42.91
N ALA A 77 -10.94 -8.61 -42.05
CA ALA A 77 -10.69 -10.01 -42.37
C ALA A 77 -11.66 -10.56 -43.43
N ASP A 78 -12.91 -10.09 -43.43
CA ASP A 78 -14.00 -10.48 -44.33
C ASP A 78 -13.95 -9.69 -45.65
N GLY A 79 -13.17 -8.60 -45.67
CA GLY A 79 -12.98 -7.75 -46.83
C GLY A 79 -13.92 -6.54 -46.83
N ASP A 80 -14.60 -6.25 -45.74
CA ASP A 80 -15.47 -5.09 -45.63
C ASP A 80 -14.62 -3.82 -45.43
N PRO A 81 -14.99 -2.69 -46.08
CA PRO A 81 -14.26 -1.45 -45.95
C PRO A 81 -14.46 -0.84 -44.57
N VAL A 82 -13.34 -0.52 -43.91
CA VAL A 82 -13.29 0.04 -42.55
C VAL A 82 -12.98 1.53 -42.59
N ARG A 83 -12.08 1.93 -43.50
CA ARG A 83 -11.57 3.29 -43.63
C ARG A 83 -11.12 3.58 -45.05
N THR A 84 -11.59 4.67 -45.63
CA THR A 84 -11.04 5.20 -46.89
C THR A 84 -9.87 6.13 -46.56
N LEU A 85 -8.67 5.82 -47.07
CA LEU A 85 -7.46 6.60 -46.81
C LEU A 85 -7.08 7.54 -47.96
N ILE A 86 -7.39 7.15 -49.19
CA ILE A 86 -7.25 7.98 -50.39
C ILE A 86 -8.51 7.78 -51.23
N ASP A 87 -9.05 8.86 -51.78
CA ASP A 87 -9.93 8.83 -52.94
C ASP A 87 -9.57 9.99 -53.88
N GLY A 88 -8.61 9.79 -54.77
CA GLY A 88 -8.05 10.88 -55.56
C GLY A 88 -6.92 10.47 -56.51
N ALA A 89 -6.39 11.46 -57.24
CA ALA A 89 -5.30 11.24 -58.19
C ALA A 89 -3.98 10.95 -57.47
N VAL A 90 -3.22 9.98 -58.00
CA VAL A 90 -1.87 9.63 -57.57
C VAL A 90 -0.95 9.64 -58.78
N GLU A 91 0.12 10.43 -58.68
CA GLU A 91 1.07 10.64 -59.77
C GLU A 91 1.98 9.43 -60.02
N ARG A 92 2.40 9.30 -61.29
CA ARG A 92 3.35 8.24 -61.68
C ARG A 92 4.70 8.42 -60.98
N TYR A 93 5.30 7.30 -60.57
CA TYR A 93 6.61 7.18 -59.92
C TYR A 93 6.82 8.03 -58.66
N THR A 94 5.76 8.66 -58.15
CA THR A 94 5.84 9.53 -56.96
C THR A 94 5.60 8.70 -55.70
N PRO A 95 6.50 8.73 -54.71
CA PRO A 95 6.29 8.04 -53.44
C PRO A 95 5.06 8.61 -52.71
N THR A 96 4.01 7.80 -52.62
CA THR A 96 2.81 8.13 -51.84
C THR A 96 2.94 7.54 -50.45
N ARG A 97 2.69 8.34 -49.42
CA ARG A 97 2.77 7.95 -48.02
C ARG A 97 1.44 8.24 -47.33
N VAL A 98 0.91 7.22 -46.69
CA VAL A 98 -0.39 7.29 -46.01
C VAL A 98 -0.21 6.73 -44.62
N LEU A 99 -0.87 7.35 -43.63
CA LEU A 99 -0.86 6.90 -42.25
C LEU A 99 -2.28 6.57 -41.85
N TRP A 100 -2.50 5.32 -41.43
CA TRP A 100 -3.75 4.94 -40.79
C TRP A 100 -3.58 4.88 -39.27
N LYS A 101 -4.34 5.68 -38.53
CA LYS A 101 -4.31 5.74 -37.07
C LYS A 101 -5.33 4.81 -36.40
N GLY A 102 -5.88 3.85 -37.14
CA GLY A 102 -6.89 2.93 -36.62
C GLY A 102 -8.29 3.54 -36.52
N GLU A 103 -8.55 4.64 -37.23
CA GLU A 103 -9.87 5.27 -37.33
C GLU A 103 -10.75 4.56 -38.35
N THR A 104 -12.07 4.56 -38.14
CA THR A 104 -13.08 4.13 -39.12
C THR A 104 -13.66 5.32 -39.87
N ASP A 105 -14.36 5.08 -40.99
CA ASP A 105 -15.07 6.15 -41.71
C ASP A 105 -16.20 6.80 -40.89
N GLY A 106 -16.75 6.08 -39.90
CA GLY A 106 -17.70 6.61 -38.92
C GLY A 106 -17.07 7.48 -37.81
N GLY A 107 -15.76 7.69 -37.83
CA GLY A 107 -15.03 8.51 -36.86
C GLY A 107 -14.68 7.81 -35.55
N GLY A 108 -15.01 6.52 -35.40
CA GLY A 108 -14.63 5.69 -34.25
C GLY A 108 -13.27 5.01 -34.42
N ARG A 109 -12.82 4.28 -33.39
CA ARG A 109 -11.64 3.41 -33.48
C ARG A 109 -12.05 2.04 -34.02
N ALA A 110 -11.29 1.52 -34.97
CA ALA A 110 -11.43 0.16 -35.47
C ALA A 110 -11.11 -0.85 -34.34
N PRO A 111 -11.81 -2.00 -34.25
CA PRO A 111 -11.50 -3.04 -33.27
C PRO A 111 -10.08 -3.62 -33.45
N ASP A 112 -9.51 -4.17 -32.38
CA ASP A 112 -8.27 -4.96 -32.48
C ASP A 112 -8.48 -6.13 -33.46
N GLY A 113 -7.56 -6.32 -34.41
CA GLY A 113 -7.78 -7.23 -35.52
C GLY A 113 -6.71 -7.18 -36.61
N VAL A 114 -6.90 -8.01 -37.63
CA VAL A 114 -6.03 -8.06 -38.82
C VAL A 114 -6.73 -7.37 -39.98
N TYR A 115 -6.04 -6.42 -40.59
CA TYR A 115 -6.54 -5.59 -41.69
C TYR A 115 -5.65 -5.70 -42.91
N ARG A 116 -6.22 -5.45 -44.08
CA ARG A 116 -5.53 -5.41 -45.37
C ARG A 116 -5.81 -4.11 -46.09
N TYR A 117 -5.06 -3.86 -47.16
CA TYR A 117 -5.22 -2.67 -47.97
C TYR A 117 -5.77 -3.04 -49.35
N ARG A 118 -6.92 -2.48 -49.70
CA ARG A 118 -7.55 -2.62 -51.02
C ARG A 118 -7.25 -1.37 -51.84
N PHE A 119 -6.59 -1.58 -52.97
CA PHE A 119 -6.31 -0.56 -53.98
C PHE A 119 -7.27 -0.72 -55.14
N THR A 120 -8.20 0.21 -55.31
CA THR A 120 -9.03 0.30 -56.51
C THR A 120 -8.43 1.35 -57.43
N LEU A 121 -7.98 0.89 -58.59
CA LEU A 121 -7.27 1.62 -59.62
C LEU A 121 -8.29 1.93 -60.74
N ARG A 122 -8.87 3.14 -60.73
CA ARG A 122 -10.09 3.44 -61.50
C ARG A 122 -9.84 3.48 -63.00
N GLU A 123 -8.73 4.08 -63.45
CA GLU A 123 -8.42 4.21 -64.88
C GLU A 123 -8.03 2.87 -65.52
N GLN A 124 -7.50 1.94 -64.72
CA GLN A 124 -7.12 0.60 -65.17
C GLN A 124 -8.19 -0.45 -64.85
N GLY A 125 -9.34 -0.05 -64.29
CA GLY A 125 -10.51 -0.90 -64.09
C GLY A 125 -10.29 -2.12 -63.20
N ARG A 126 -9.42 -2.04 -62.18
CA ARG A 126 -9.06 -3.21 -61.35
C ARG A 126 -8.94 -2.90 -59.86
N SER A 127 -9.21 -3.91 -59.04
CA SER A 127 -9.08 -3.85 -57.57
C SER A 127 -8.11 -4.89 -57.07
N ILE A 128 -7.17 -4.49 -56.21
CA ILE A 128 -6.09 -5.33 -55.69
C ILE A 128 -6.13 -5.27 -54.16
N VAL A 129 -6.36 -6.40 -53.51
CA VAL A 129 -6.15 -6.54 -52.06
C VAL A 129 -4.72 -6.98 -51.84
N PHE A 130 -3.94 -6.14 -51.16
CA PHE A 130 -2.55 -6.45 -50.87
C PHE A 130 -2.46 -7.59 -49.85
N GLN A 131 -1.63 -8.60 -50.13
CA GLN A 131 -1.56 -9.82 -49.33
C GLN A 131 -0.96 -9.59 -47.92
N ARG A 132 -0.03 -8.64 -47.78
CA ARG A 132 0.51 -8.30 -46.46
C ARG A 132 -0.52 -7.53 -45.66
N SER A 133 -0.80 -8.04 -44.47
CA SER A 133 -1.72 -7.43 -43.52
C SER A 133 -1.00 -6.53 -42.52
N VAL A 134 -1.79 -5.71 -41.83
CA VAL A 134 -1.41 -5.01 -40.61
C VAL A 134 -2.26 -5.51 -39.44
N ARG A 135 -1.68 -5.68 -38.27
CA ARG A 135 -2.41 -5.99 -37.03
C ARG A 135 -2.59 -4.73 -36.18
N LEU A 136 -3.83 -4.34 -35.91
CA LEU A 136 -4.17 -3.36 -34.87
C LEU A 136 -4.27 -4.11 -33.54
N ASP A 137 -3.41 -3.76 -32.59
CA ASP A 137 -3.35 -4.41 -31.29
C ASP A 137 -3.09 -3.38 -30.20
N THR A 138 -4.07 -3.18 -29.32
CA THR A 138 -4.10 -2.08 -28.36
C THR A 138 -4.13 -2.59 -26.93
N THR A 139 -4.02 -3.91 -26.78
CA THR A 139 -4.15 -4.63 -25.52
C THR A 139 -2.77 -4.85 -24.91
N PRO A 140 -2.47 -4.24 -23.74
CA PRO A 140 -1.22 -4.50 -23.04
C PRO A 140 -1.05 -5.98 -22.67
N PRO A 141 0.19 -6.51 -22.73
CA PRO A 141 0.44 -7.87 -22.29
C PRO A 141 0.19 -8.06 -20.80
N VAL A 142 -0.31 -9.25 -20.41
CA VAL A 142 -0.43 -9.61 -19.00
C VAL A 142 0.95 -10.03 -18.47
N VAL A 143 1.43 -9.32 -17.45
CA VAL A 143 2.67 -9.63 -16.74
C VAL A 143 2.35 -9.93 -15.29
N ARG A 144 2.98 -10.95 -14.69
CA ARG A 144 2.77 -11.31 -13.28
C ARG A 144 4.07 -11.79 -12.65
N VAL A 145 4.36 -11.32 -11.44
CA VAL A 145 5.32 -12.00 -10.56
C VAL A 145 4.59 -13.15 -9.89
N THR A 146 5.03 -14.38 -10.16
CA THR A 146 4.35 -15.61 -9.73
C THR A 146 4.82 -16.07 -8.36
N SER A 147 6.10 -15.90 -8.06
CA SER A 147 6.68 -16.16 -6.74
C SER A 147 8.03 -15.47 -6.56
N ILE A 148 8.45 -15.30 -5.30
CA ILE A 148 9.80 -14.84 -4.96
C ILE A 148 10.36 -15.75 -3.87
N GLY A 149 11.63 -16.12 -3.99
CA GLY A 149 12.38 -16.87 -2.98
C GLY A 149 12.77 -18.29 -3.43
N PRO A 150 13.43 -19.08 -2.56
CA PRO A 150 13.42 -20.53 -2.67
C PRO A 150 12.12 -21.14 -2.12
N VAL A 151 11.37 -20.41 -1.27
CA VAL A 151 10.14 -20.89 -0.64
C VAL A 151 8.97 -20.74 -1.61
N SER A 152 8.38 -21.86 -2.02
CA SER A 152 7.21 -21.92 -2.90
C SER A 152 5.91 -22.17 -2.14
N ASP A 153 5.75 -21.62 -0.92
CA ASP A 153 4.53 -21.80 -0.12
C ASP A 153 3.32 -21.21 -0.88
N THR A 154 2.62 -22.07 -1.61
CA THR A 154 1.37 -21.73 -2.32
C THR A 154 0.26 -21.43 -1.33
N ASP A 155 0.26 -22.13 -0.19
CA ASP A 155 -0.88 -22.22 0.73
C ASP A 155 -0.99 -21.06 1.71
N ARG A 156 0.11 -20.32 1.95
CA ARG A 156 0.13 -19.15 2.83
C ARG A 156 0.97 -18.03 2.20
N PRO A 157 0.32 -17.06 1.54
CA PRO A 157 1.00 -15.86 1.05
C PRO A 157 1.80 -15.19 2.17
N ARG A 158 3.09 -14.96 1.93
CA ARG A 158 4.04 -14.30 2.83
C ARG A 158 5.17 -13.70 1.99
N PRO A 159 5.80 -12.61 2.42
CA PRO A 159 6.94 -12.06 1.70
C PRO A 159 8.15 -12.98 1.80
N GLU A 160 8.96 -12.96 0.75
CA GLU A 160 10.34 -13.46 0.83
C GLU A 160 11.14 -12.56 1.77
N LEU A 161 11.97 -13.15 2.64
CA LEU A 161 12.71 -12.42 3.66
C LEU A 161 14.19 -12.33 3.29
N LEU A 162 14.68 -11.12 3.09
CA LEU A 162 16.10 -10.85 2.86
C LEU A 162 16.80 -10.21 4.07
N PRO A 163 18.08 -10.57 4.34
CA PRO A 163 18.84 -11.66 3.72
C PRO A 163 18.26 -13.02 4.09
N ASN A 164 18.24 -14.01 3.19
CA ASN A 164 17.83 -15.37 3.58
C ASN A 164 18.91 -16.03 4.45
N PRO A 165 18.58 -17.08 5.23
CA PRO A 165 19.53 -17.75 6.11
C PRO A 165 20.79 -18.28 5.40
N GLU A 166 20.66 -18.65 4.12
CA GLU A 166 21.73 -19.21 3.29
C GLU A 166 22.64 -18.13 2.67
N GLY A 167 22.21 -16.86 2.66
CA GLY A 167 22.91 -15.74 2.03
C GLY A 167 22.72 -15.64 0.51
N GLU A 168 21.83 -16.45 -0.07
CA GLU A 168 21.54 -16.50 -1.50
C GLU A 168 20.63 -15.35 -1.96
N PRO A 169 20.66 -14.95 -3.24
CA PRO A 169 19.70 -14.00 -3.79
C PRO A 169 18.25 -14.52 -3.75
N ALA A 170 17.28 -13.63 -3.53
CA ALA A 170 15.88 -13.94 -3.76
C ALA A 170 15.63 -14.13 -5.26
N THR A 171 15.20 -15.32 -5.67
CA THR A 171 14.85 -15.59 -7.06
C THR A 171 13.41 -15.15 -7.33
N VAL A 172 13.25 -14.06 -8.08
CA VAL A 172 11.96 -13.60 -8.59
C VAL A 172 11.59 -14.45 -9.80
N ARG A 173 10.42 -15.08 -9.78
CA ARG A 173 9.86 -15.82 -10.92
C ARG A 173 8.69 -15.04 -11.48
N PHE A 174 8.64 -14.89 -12.80
CA PHE A 174 7.60 -14.10 -13.45
C PHE A 174 7.13 -14.74 -14.75
N ALA A 175 5.85 -14.48 -15.06
CA ALA A 175 5.25 -14.75 -16.34
C ALA A 175 5.14 -13.44 -17.12
N ALA A 176 5.73 -13.42 -18.31
CA ALA A 176 5.66 -12.33 -19.27
C ALA A 176 5.57 -12.94 -20.68
N PRO A 177 4.97 -12.24 -21.67
CA PRO A 177 4.86 -12.77 -23.02
C PRO A 177 6.21 -13.16 -23.62
N ALA A 178 6.18 -14.25 -24.38
CA ALA A 178 7.25 -14.62 -25.30
C ALA A 178 6.97 -14.01 -26.69
N GLY A 179 8.01 -13.72 -27.47
CA GLY A 179 7.87 -13.15 -28.80
C GLY A 179 9.22 -12.98 -29.50
N LYS A 180 9.22 -12.41 -30.71
CA LYS A 180 10.45 -12.20 -31.50
C LYS A 180 11.40 -11.14 -30.91
N ASP A 181 10.91 -10.18 -30.12
CA ASP A 181 11.73 -9.15 -29.43
C ASP A 181 11.01 -8.54 -28.20
N PRO A 182 10.59 -9.33 -27.19
CA PRO A 182 9.97 -8.76 -25.99
C PRO A 182 11.04 -8.00 -25.20
N ARG A 183 10.87 -6.68 -25.09
CA ARG A 183 11.71 -5.86 -24.21
C ARG A 183 11.18 -5.97 -22.80
N LYS A 184 11.91 -6.67 -21.96
CA LYS A 184 11.59 -6.89 -20.56
C LYS A 184 12.46 -6.02 -19.68
N LYS A 185 11.87 -5.44 -18.63
CA LYS A 185 12.60 -4.67 -17.61
C LYS A 185 12.17 -5.09 -16.22
N VAL A 186 13.10 -5.01 -15.27
CA VAL A 186 12.80 -5.13 -13.85
C VAL A 186 13.11 -3.84 -13.13
N THR A 187 12.21 -3.46 -12.23
CA THR A 187 12.39 -2.32 -11.32
C THR A 187 11.97 -2.75 -9.92
N ILE A 188 12.73 -2.35 -8.90
CA ILE A 188 12.37 -2.62 -7.50
C ILE A 188 12.09 -1.31 -6.80
N PHE A 189 10.96 -1.26 -6.11
CA PHE A 189 10.54 -0.12 -5.32
C PHE A 189 10.54 -0.48 -3.85
N LYS A 190 11.06 0.41 -3.01
CA LYS A 190 10.78 0.37 -1.57
C LYS A 190 9.39 0.95 -1.35
N THR A 191 8.53 0.22 -0.66
CA THR A 191 7.11 0.58 -0.43
C THR A 191 6.83 0.97 1.03
N GLY A 192 7.78 0.72 1.94
CA GLY A 192 7.71 1.12 3.33
C GLY A 192 8.97 0.76 4.12
N PRO A 193 9.27 1.40 5.27
CA PRO A 193 8.63 2.61 5.77
C PRO A 193 8.96 3.85 4.91
N GLY A 194 8.07 4.84 4.92
CA GLY A 194 8.20 6.09 4.16
C GLY A 194 7.48 6.06 2.81
N ALA A 195 7.72 7.08 1.99
CA ALA A 195 7.12 7.16 0.65
C ALA A 195 7.72 6.12 -0.30
N THR A 196 6.87 5.61 -1.20
CA THR A 196 7.30 4.67 -2.24
C THR A 196 8.37 5.32 -3.12
N ARG A 197 9.46 4.60 -3.37
CA ARG A 197 10.55 5.10 -4.22
C ARG A 197 11.27 3.96 -4.94
N ARG A 198 11.71 4.23 -6.17
CA ARG A 198 12.58 3.31 -6.92
C ARG A 198 13.92 3.18 -6.21
N VAL A 199 14.41 1.95 -6.09
CA VAL A 199 15.69 1.65 -5.44
C VAL A 199 16.63 0.81 -6.30
N TYR A 200 16.08 0.11 -7.29
CA TYR A 200 16.83 -0.67 -8.27
C TYR A 200 16.17 -0.55 -9.65
N GLY A 201 16.99 -0.50 -10.68
CA GLY A 201 16.55 -0.44 -12.07
C GLY A 201 16.04 0.94 -12.51
N PRO A 202 15.36 1.02 -13.67
CA PRO A 202 14.98 -0.11 -14.54
C PRO A 202 16.20 -0.81 -15.14
N ALA A 203 16.25 -2.14 -15.06
CA ALA A 203 17.29 -2.97 -15.67
C ALA A 203 16.68 -3.83 -16.77
N ASP A 204 17.34 -3.89 -17.93
CA ASP A 204 16.91 -4.75 -19.04
C ASP A 204 17.12 -6.23 -18.69
N LEU A 205 16.14 -7.07 -19.05
CA LEU A 205 16.21 -8.52 -18.89
C LEU A 205 16.34 -9.19 -20.28
N PRO A 206 17.02 -10.35 -20.36
CA PRO A 206 17.00 -11.17 -21.57
C PRO A 206 15.58 -11.47 -22.05
N ALA A 207 15.40 -11.59 -23.37
CA ALA A 207 14.09 -11.80 -23.99
C ALA A 207 13.40 -13.11 -23.52
N ASP A 208 14.18 -14.15 -23.23
CA ASP A 208 13.74 -15.45 -22.73
C ASP A 208 13.70 -15.54 -21.19
N ALA A 209 14.11 -14.48 -20.48
CA ALA A 209 14.10 -14.47 -19.03
C ALA A 209 12.70 -14.71 -18.47
N THR A 210 12.63 -15.64 -17.51
CA THR A 210 11.46 -15.93 -16.67
C THR A 210 11.78 -15.78 -15.19
N THR A 211 13.06 -15.50 -14.88
CA THR A 211 13.55 -15.31 -13.52
C THR A 211 14.49 -14.11 -13.43
N PHE A 212 14.60 -13.55 -12.23
CA PHE A 212 15.54 -12.48 -11.90
C PHE A 212 16.05 -12.64 -10.45
N PRO A 213 17.36 -12.80 -10.21
CA PRO A 213 17.89 -12.85 -8.86
C PRO A 213 18.07 -11.44 -8.29
N TRP A 214 17.68 -11.24 -7.02
CA TRP A 214 17.98 -10.01 -6.28
C TRP A 214 18.60 -10.32 -4.91
N ASP A 215 19.81 -9.82 -4.68
CA ASP A 215 20.59 -10.02 -3.46
C ASP A 215 20.33 -8.94 -2.39
N GLY A 216 19.37 -8.04 -2.64
CA GLY A 216 19.09 -6.92 -1.75
C GLY A 216 19.99 -5.71 -1.97
N ARG A 217 20.76 -5.62 -3.06
CA ARG A 217 21.51 -4.41 -3.41
C ARG A 217 20.69 -3.39 -4.21
N LEU A 218 20.96 -2.12 -3.96
CA LEU A 218 20.42 -0.99 -4.71
C LEU A 218 21.21 -0.77 -6.00
N SER A 219 20.70 0.08 -6.91
CA SER A 219 21.44 0.43 -8.15
C SER A 219 22.82 1.06 -7.91
N ASP A 220 23.04 1.67 -6.75
CA ASP A 220 24.33 2.26 -6.36
C ASP A 220 25.24 1.28 -5.59
N GLY A 221 24.86 -0.01 -5.52
CA GLY A 221 25.63 -1.07 -4.88
C GLY A 221 25.49 -1.14 -3.36
N ARG A 222 24.80 -0.19 -2.71
CA ARG A 222 24.53 -0.23 -1.26
C ARG A 222 23.50 -1.32 -0.93
N ASN A 223 23.51 -1.77 0.32
CA ASN A 223 22.49 -2.70 0.81
C ASN A 223 21.14 -1.99 1.00
N ALA A 224 20.06 -2.69 0.68
CA ALA A 224 18.71 -2.26 0.98
C ALA A 224 18.53 -2.05 2.49
N SER A 225 17.94 -0.91 2.84
CA SER A 225 17.52 -0.64 4.22
C SER A 225 16.38 -1.59 4.66
N PRO A 226 16.13 -1.79 5.96
CA PRO A 226 14.92 -2.48 6.41
C PRO A 226 13.65 -1.89 5.82
N GLY A 227 12.70 -2.75 5.45
CA GLY A 227 11.41 -2.34 4.88
C GLY A 227 10.77 -3.38 3.97
N THR A 228 9.66 -2.98 3.37
CA THR A 228 8.91 -3.74 2.35
C THR A 228 9.28 -3.22 0.97
N TYR A 229 9.30 -4.14 0.01
CA TYR A 229 9.71 -3.91 -1.37
C TYR A 229 8.79 -4.65 -2.31
N VAL A 230 8.55 -4.07 -3.49
CA VAL A 230 7.83 -4.73 -4.58
C VAL A 230 8.69 -4.78 -5.83
N VAL A 231 8.71 -5.94 -6.46
CA VAL A 231 9.35 -6.16 -7.76
C VAL A 231 8.32 -5.94 -8.86
N VAL A 232 8.62 -5.00 -9.76
CA VAL A 232 7.82 -4.72 -10.95
C VAL A 232 8.55 -5.21 -12.17
N VAL A 233 7.93 -6.16 -12.87
CA VAL A 233 8.37 -6.59 -14.20
C VAL A 233 7.52 -5.87 -15.23
N GLU A 234 8.17 -5.24 -16.19
CA GLU A 234 7.58 -4.60 -17.35
C GLU A 234 7.92 -5.43 -18.58
N ALA A 235 6.93 -5.67 -19.46
CA ALA A 235 7.16 -6.30 -20.76
C ALA A 235 6.49 -5.48 -21.86
N ARG A 236 7.21 -5.31 -22.96
CA ARG A 236 6.68 -4.73 -24.19
C ARG A 236 6.39 -5.81 -25.22
N ASP A 237 5.21 -5.78 -25.81
CA ASP A 237 4.86 -6.65 -26.92
C ASP A 237 5.39 -6.12 -28.27
N GLN A 238 5.08 -6.85 -29.35
CA GLN A 238 5.48 -6.45 -30.70
C GLN A 238 4.80 -5.17 -31.18
N ALA A 239 3.54 -4.92 -30.80
CA ALA A 239 2.78 -3.74 -31.21
C ALA A 239 3.18 -2.46 -30.44
N GLY A 240 4.02 -2.60 -29.42
CA GLY A 240 4.52 -1.52 -28.59
C GLY A 240 3.80 -1.38 -27.25
N ASN A 241 2.75 -2.17 -26.99
CA ASN A 241 1.99 -2.09 -25.75
C ASN A 241 2.86 -2.54 -24.57
N ILE A 242 2.72 -1.84 -23.44
CA ILE A 242 3.50 -2.07 -22.22
C ILE A 242 2.59 -2.62 -21.14
N GLY A 243 2.91 -3.83 -20.67
CA GLY A 243 2.29 -4.45 -19.50
C GLY A 243 3.24 -4.45 -18.31
N THR A 244 2.69 -4.26 -17.11
CA THR A 244 3.46 -4.29 -15.85
C THR A 244 2.84 -5.26 -14.86
N SER A 245 3.66 -5.89 -14.03
CA SER A 245 3.18 -6.83 -13.01
C SER A 245 2.38 -6.16 -11.89
N VAL A 246 2.55 -4.86 -11.70
CA VAL A 246 1.80 -4.00 -10.78
C VAL A 246 1.43 -2.71 -11.53
N PRO A 247 0.21 -2.16 -11.37
CA PRO A 247 -0.15 -0.88 -11.98
C PRO A 247 0.81 0.24 -11.54
N LEU A 248 1.17 1.10 -12.49
CA LEU A 248 2.03 2.27 -12.23
C LEU A 248 1.24 3.57 -12.43
N ASP A 249 1.52 4.56 -11.58
CA ASP A 249 0.99 5.92 -11.76
C ASP A 249 1.71 6.69 -12.87
N ARG A 250 1.31 7.95 -13.12
CA ARG A 250 1.93 8.82 -14.13
C ARG A 250 3.41 9.14 -13.86
N ARG A 251 3.90 8.89 -12.64
CA ARG A 251 5.30 9.07 -12.23
C ARG A 251 6.09 7.76 -12.31
N GLY A 252 5.46 6.67 -12.74
CA GLY A 252 6.05 5.34 -12.81
C GLY A 252 6.22 4.67 -11.44
N LEU A 253 5.43 5.08 -10.43
CA LEU A 253 5.44 4.45 -9.10
C LEU A 253 4.31 3.41 -8.99
N PRO A 254 4.55 2.28 -8.30
CA PRO A 254 3.50 1.30 -7.99
C PRO A 254 2.31 1.94 -7.29
N THR A 255 1.11 1.65 -7.77
CA THR A 255 -0.13 2.21 -7.25
C THR A 255 -1.22 1.15 -7.15
N THR A 256 -2.11 1.35 -6.19
CA THR A 256 -3.31 0.54 -5.95
C THR A 256 -4.41 1.43 -5.36
N THR A 257 -5.63 0.92 -5.32
CA THR A 257 -6.78 1.60 -4.71
C THR A 257 -6.83 1.32 -3.21
N TYR A 258 -7.50 2.18 -2.44
CA TYR A 258 -7.74 1.95 -1.01
C TYR A 258 -8.46 0.61 -0.80
N GLY A 259 -7.96 -0.21 0.12
CA GLY A 259 -8.48 -1.55 0.42
C GLY A 259 -8.00 -2.67 -0.49
N GLU A 260 -7.23 -2.37 -1.55
CA GLU A 260 -6.80 -3.35 -2.54
C GLU A 260 -5.30 -3.66 -2.41
N PRO A 261 -4.90 -4.96 -2.34
CA PRO A 261 -3.49 -5.35 -2.37
C PRO A 261 -2.88 -5.15 -3.76
N PHE A 262 -1.56 -5.27 -3.87
CA PHE A 262 -0.92 -5.41 -5.18
C PHE A 262 -1.25 -6.77 -5.81
N PRO A 263 -1.38 -6.84 -7.15
CA PRO A 263 -1.61 -8.11 -7.82
C PRO A 263 -0.34 -8.99 -7.80
N GLY A 264 -0.53 -10.29 -7.64
CA GLY A 264 0.55 -11.28 -7.71
C GLY A 264 1.30 -11.44 -6.39
N ARG A 265 2.55 -11.93 -6.47
CA ARG A 265 3.41 -12.21 -5.30
C ARG A 265 4.75 -11.50 -5.43
N GLY A 266 4.68 -10.20 -5.67
CA GLY A 266 5.83 -9.33 -5.96
C GLY A 266 6.63 -8.88 -4.74
N GLY A 267 6.28 -9.33 -3.53
CA GLY A 267 6.77 -8.78 -2.28
C GLY A 267 8.04 -9.38 -1.73
N ILE A 268 8.92 -8.49 -1.24
CA ILE A 268 10.13 -8.82 -0.50
C ILE A 268 10.17 -7.95 0.76
N THR A 269 10.45 -8.57 1.90
CA THR A 269 10.73 -7.84 3.14
C THR A 269 12.21 -7.95 3.47
N VAL A 270 12.91 -6.81 3.51
CA VAL A 270 14.28 -6.72 3.99
C VAL A 270 14.25 -6.50 5.50
N ARG A 271 14.81 -7.44 6.27
CA ARG A 271 14.84 -7.40 7.73
C ARG A 271 16.10 -8.07 8.26
N TYR A 272 16.88 -7.32 9.05
CA TYR A 272 18.10 -7.83 9.70
C TYR A 272 17.89 -8.21 11.18
N LEU A 273 16.98 -7.52 11.86
CA LEU A 273 16.58 -7.81 13.24
C LEU A 273 15.13 -7.36 13.42
N GLY A 274 14.30 -8.20 14.03
CA GLY A 274 12.92 -7.87 14.39
C GLY A 274 12.49 -8.57 15.67
N VAL A 275 11.61 -7.93 16.43
CA VAL A 275 11.08 -8.50 17.67
C VAL A 275 9.55 -8.36 17.66
N GLN A 276 8.87 -9.47 17.93
CA GLN A 276 7.44 -9.54 18.16
C GLN A 276 7.19 -9.62 19.67
N PRO A 277 6.69 -8.55 20.33
CA PRO A 277 6.29 -8.60 21.72
C PRO A 277 4.89 -9.20 21.89
N PRO A 278 4.53 -9.67 23.10
CA PRO A 278 3.14 -9.92 23.44
C PRO A 278 2.37 -8.58 23.46
N LEU A 279 1.19 -8.56 22.83
CA LEU A 279 0.29 -7.39 22.85
C LEU A 279 -0.70 -7.44 24.00
N GLU A 280 -0.85 -8.59 24.65
CA GLU A 280 -1.64 -8.72 25.88
C GLU A 280 -0.74 -8.45 27.10
N PRO A 281 -1.27 -7.79 28.15
CA PRO A 281 -0.48 -7.49 29.34
C PRO A 281 -0.08 -8.76 30.08
N THR A 282 1.22 -8.95 30.30
CA THR A 282 1.74 -10.07 31.11
C THR A 282 1.64 -9.73 32.59
N ARG A 283 1.24 -10.68 33.45
CA ARG A 283 1.24 -10.44 34.89
C ARG A 283 2.67 -10.39 35.42
N ALA A 284 2.96 -9.49 36.36
CA ALA A 284 4.22 -9.50 37.09
C ALA A 284 4.50 -10.91 37.68
N GLY A 285 5.72 -11.42 37.51
CA GLY A 285 6.13 -12.77 37.89
C GLY A 285 5.83 -13.87 36.85
N GLU A 286 4.98 -13.63 35.86
CA GLU A 286 4.71 -14.58 34.77
C GLU A 286 5.69 -14.40 33.59
N ARG A 287 5.71 -15.36 32.66
CA ARG A 287 6.59 -15.32 31.49
C ARG A 287 5.93 -14.58 30.32
N GLY A 288 6.61 -13.57 29.79
CA GLY A 288 6.32 -12.99 28.48
C GLY A 288 7.10 -13.71 27.38
N VAL A 289 6.44 -13.98 26.26
CA VAL A 289 7.03 -14.68 25.11
C VAL A 289 7.23 -13.71 23.96
N PHE A 290 8.45 -13.66 23.44
CA PHE A 290 8.86 -12.80 22.35
C PHE A 290 9.34 -13.64 21.16
N GLY A 291 8.88 -13.28 19.96
CA GLY A 291 9.49 -13.76 18.72
C GLY A 291 10.68 -12.88 18.36
N VAL A 292 11.86 -13.46 18.14
CA VAL A 292 13.08 -12.76 17.71
C VAL A 292 13.48 -13.31 16.35
N ASP A 293 13.47 -12.45 15.34
CA ASP A 293 14.07 -12.75 14.04
C ASP A 293 15.40 -11.99 13.93
N ALA A 294 16.50 -12.71 14.10
CA ALA A 294 17.86 -12.17 13.99
C ALA A 294 18.60 -12.69 12.73
N ARG A 295 17.89 -13.29 11.76
CA ARG A 295 18.48 -13.84 10.52
C ARG A 295 19.71 -14.73 10.77
N GLN A 296 19.60 -15.67 11.72
CA GLN A 296 20.68 -16.55 12.20
C GLN A 296 21.84 -15.87 12.94
N GLU A 297 21.87 -14.54 13.04
CA GLU A 297 22.84 -13.84 13.88
C GLU A 297 22.61 -14.14 15.37
N ARG A 298 23.71 -14.23 16.12
CA ARG A 298 23.65 -14.24 17.59
C ARG A 298 23.21 -12.87 18.09
N TYR A 299 22.31 -12.87 19.08
CA TYR A 299 21.82 -11.64 19.68
C TYR A 299 21.94 -11.64 21.21
N THR A 300 21.98 -10.46 21.80
CA THR A 300 21.86 -10.25 23.25
C THR A 300 20.61 -9.43 23.54
N TRP A 301 20.14 -9.46 24.79
CA TRP A 301 18.98 -8.69 25.19
C TRP A 301 19.15 -8.04 26.56
N SER A 302 18.46 -6.93 26.76
CA SER A 302 18.36 -6.22 28.04
C SER A 302 16.95 -5.68 28.23
N LEU A 303 16.47 -5.71 29.46
CA LEU A 303 15.16 -5.21 29.86
C LEU A 303 15.33 -4.01 30.79
N SER A 304 14.62 -2.92 30.50
CA SER A 304 14.50 -1.75 31.39
C SER A 304 13.03 -1.36 31.56
N ARG A 305 12.72 -0.65 32.64
CA ARG A 305 11.39 -0.04 32.84
C ARG A 305 11.34 1.31 32.13
N LEU A 306 10.20 1.63 31.51
CA LEU A 306 9.97 2.95 30.95
C LEU A 306 10.05 4.00 32.08
N GLY A 307 10.67 5.15 31.81
CA GLY A 307 10.94 6.18 32.84
C GLY A 307 12.18 5.93 33.70
N GLU A 308 12.81 4.75 33.63
CA GLU A 308 14.09 4.43 34.30
C GLU A 308 15.17 4.00 33.27
N PRO A 309 15.48 4.81 32.24
CA PRO A 309 16.25 4.37 31.07
C PRO A 309 17.71 3.94 31.38
N GLY A 310 18.27 4.35 32.52
CA GLY A 310 19.61 3.94 32.95
C GLY A 310 19.66 2.64 33.76
N ARG A 311 18.51 2.14 34.23
CA ARG A 311 18.44 0.95 35.09
C ARG A 311 18.07 -0.29 34.28
N VAL A 312 19.05 -1.16 34.09
CA VAL A 312 18.82 -2.49 33.50
C VAL A 312 18.33 -3.43 34.58
N LEU A 313 17.13 -3.97 34.40
CA LEU A 313 16.47 -4.87 35.36
C LEU A 313 16.82 -6.34 35.11
N ALA A 314 17.02 -6.71 33.85
CA ALA A 314 17.45 -8.05 33.45
C ALA A 314 18.22 -7.97 32.12
N ARG A 315 19.09 -8.94 31.87
CA ARG A 315 19.83 -9.07 30.60
C ARG A 315 20.26 -10.50 30.34
N SER A 316 20.56 -10.82 29.09
CA SER A 316 21.21 -12.08 28.73
C SER A 316 22.63 -12.15 29.28
N GLY A 317 22.99 -13.26 29.93
CA GLY A 317 24.39 -13.53 30.34
C GLY A 317 25.30 -13.99 29.19
N ARG A 318 24.72 -14.55 28.13
CA ARG A 318 25.42 -14.99 26.90
C ARG A 318 24.58 -14.70 25.65
N PRO A 319 25.18 -14.58 24.45
CA PRO A 319 24.42 -14.45 23.22
C PRO A 319 23.48 -15.64 22.99
N ASN A 320 22.32 -15.37 22.41
CA ASN A 320 21.26 -16.33 22.08
C ASN A 320 21.08 -16.42 20.55
N THR A 321 20.51 -17.52 20.09
CA THR A 321 20.15 -17.78 18.69
C THR A 321 18.70 -18.25 18.53
N ARG A 322 18.00 -18.55 19.64
CA ARG A 322 16.62 -19.06 19.60
C ARG A 322 15.66 -17.99 19.08
N ALA A 323 14.76 -18.39 18.19
CA ALA A 323 13.70 -17.52 17.69
C ALA A 323 12.63 -17.20 18.74
N VAL A 324 12.46 -18.05 19.76
CA VAL A 324 11.55 -17.81 20.87
C VAL A 324 12.35 -17.42 22.12
N LEU A 325 12.10 -16.21 22.61
CA LEU A 325 12.69 -15.67 23.84
C LEU A 325 11.61 -15.55 24.91
N SER A 326 11.78 -16.28 26.01
CA SER A 326 10.90 -16.19 27.18
C SER A 326 11.60 -15.42 28.28
N ILE A 327 10.95 -14.37 28.81
CA ILE A 327 11.47 -13.55 29.91
C ILE A 327 10.43 -13.50 31.01
N THR A 328 10.84 -13.70 32.26
CA THR A 328 9.95 -13.53 33.42
C THR A 328 9.76 -12.04 33.69
N ALA A 329 8.50 -11.60 33.78
CA ALA A 329 8.15 -10.23 34.12
C ALA A 329 8.64 -9.91 35.54
N PRO A 330 9.33 -8.78 35.77
CA PRO A 330 9.88 -8.46 37.09
C PRO A 330 8.83 -8.52 38.21
N ALA A 331 9.00 -9.46 39.15
CA ALA A 331 8.07 -9.67 40.27
C ALA A 331 8.22 -8.63 41.39
N SER A 332 9.40 -8.03 41.53
CA SER A 332 9.69 -6.98 42.52
C SER A 332 9.01 -5.64 42.20
N ASP A 333 8.50 -5.48 40.98
CA ASP A 333 7.74 -4.29 40.61
C ASP A 333 6.27 -4.47 40.94
N THR A 334 5.90 -4.13 42.18
CA THR A 334 4.50 -4.04 42.64
C THR A 334 3.67 -2.97 41.90
N ARG A 335 4.24 -2.27 40.89
CA ARG A 335 3.62 -1.10 40.26
C ARG A 335 3.10 -1.35 38.84
N GLY A 336 3.52 -2.42 38.17
CA GLY A 336 3.20 -2.61 36.75
C GLY A 336 3.69 -1.44 35.88
N GLY A 337 3.40 -1.48 34.58
CA GLY A 337 3.75 -0.43 33.63
C GLY A 337 4.30 -0.98 32.32
N VAL A 338 5.02 -0.12 31.59
CA VAL A 338 5.64 -0.48 30.32
C VAL A 338 7.13 -0.71 30.50
N TYR A 339 7.60 -1.82 29.96
CA TYR A 339 9.00 -2.19 29.91
C TYR A 339 9.50 -2.13 28.48
N LEU A 340 10.80 -1.90 28.31
CA LEU A 340 11.44 -1.89 27.00
C LEU A 340 12.41 -3.07 26.92
N LEU A 341 12.05 -4.05 26.10
CA LEU A 341 12.98 -5.10 25.71
C LEU A 341 13.84 -4.55 24.57
N THR A 342 15.13 -4.44 24.82
CA THR A 342 16.12 -4.12 23.78
C THR A 342 16.84 -5.40 23.36
N VAL A 343 16.77 -5.73 22.07
CA VAL A 343 17.52 -6.82 21.45
C VAL A 343 18.59 -6.23 20.55
N ARG A 344 19.80 -6.82 20.56
CA ARG A 344 20.94 -6.33 19.78
C ARG A 344 21.69 -7.49 19.12
N THR A 345 22.04 -7.32 17.85
CA THR A 345 23.14 -8.06 17.21
C THR A 345 24.40 -7.19 17.20
N ARG A 346 25.43 -7.60 16.46
CA ARG A 346 26.68 -6.81 16.34
C ARG A 346 26.43 -5.46 15.67
N THR A 347 25.49 -5.38 14.73
CA THR A 347 25.28 -4.21 13.88
C THR A 347 23.89 -3.59 14.03
N ARG A 348 22.94 -4.31 14.65
CA ARG A 348 21.54 -3.89 14.74
C ARG A 348 21.05 -3.85 16.18
N ARG A 349 20.06 -2.99 16.43
CA ARG A 349 19.36 -2.84 17.70
C ARG A 349 17.88 -2.62 17.43
N VAL A 350 17.03 -3.33 18.16
CA VAL A 350 15.57 -3.16 18.15
C VAL A 350 15.09 -3.01 19.59
N ARG A 351 14.11 -2.14 19.81
CA ARG A 351 13.47 -1.91 21.12
C ARG A 351 11.97 -2.08 20.96
N VAL A 352 11.35 -2.92 21.77
CA VAL A 352 9.89 -3.11 21.76
C VAL A 352 9.29 -2.87 23.14
N PRO A 353 8.10 -2.26 23.22
CA PRO A 353 7.35 -2.16 24.46
C PRO A 353 6.84 -3.54 24.89
N TRP A 354 6.87 -3.79 26.19
CA TRP A 354 6.25 -4.94 26.84
C TRP A 354 5.39 -4.44 27.99
N VAL A 355 4.10 -4.74 27.92
CA VAL A 355 3.12 -4.31 28.93
C VAL A 355 3.09 -5.34 30.06
N VAL A 356 3.40 -4.89 31.28
CA VAL A 356 3.39 -5.73 32.48
C VAL A 356 2.37 -5.17 33.46
N ARG A 357 1.33 -5.93 33.77
CA ARG A 357 0.34 -5.54 34.78
C ARG A 357 0.85 -5.87 36.19
N PRO A 358 0.50 -5.09 37.21
CA PRO A 358 0.95 -5.34 38.58
C PRO A 358 0.40 -6.67 39.12
N SER A 359 1.08 -7.24 40.11
CA SER A 359 0.62 -8.42 40.83
C SER A 359 -0.61 -8.13 41.71
N THR A 360 -0.65 -6.93 42.28
CA THR A 360 -1.75 -6.37 43.08
C THR A 360 -2.39 -5.18 42.35
N PRO A 361 -3.64 -5.31 41.85
CA PRO A 361 -4.35 -4.23 41.18
C PRO A 361 -4.57 -3.00 42.08
N THR A 362 -4.66 -1.83 41.46
CA THR A 362 -4.99 -0.55 42.13
C THR A 362 -6.50 -0.28 42.24
N ILE A 363 -7.30 -1.23 41.75
CA ILE A 363 -8.74 -1.12 41.55
C ILE A 363 -9.57 -1.18 42.85
N GLY A 364 -10.83 -0.73 42.73
CA GLY A 364 -11.86 -0.88 43.75
C GLY A 364 -12.76 -2.09 43.55
N THR A 365 -13.95 -1.99 44.12
CA THR A 365 -15.08 -2.87 43.76
C THR A 365 -15.98 -2.14 42.77
N ARG A 366 -16.98 -2.83 42.23
CA ARG A 366 -17.98 -2.18 41.36
C ARG A 366 -18.85 -1.15 42.08
N ALA A 367 -19.18 -1.39 43.35
CA ALA A 367 -19.93 -0.44 44.17
C ALA A 367 -19.06 0.74 44.58
N GLU A 368 -17.76 0.48 44.69
CA GLU A 368 -16.77 1.39 45.23
C GLU A 368 -15.56 1.53 44.29
N PRO A 369 -15.77 2.09 43.08
CA PRO A 369 -14.71 2.19 42.10
C PRO A 369 -13.57 3.10 42.62
N ARG A 370 -12.34 2.72 42.28
CA ARG A 370 -11.12 3.50 42.52
C ARG A 370 -10.01 3.03 41.58
N GLY A 371 -8.94 3.81 41.51
CA GLY A 371 -7.78 3.48 40.71
C GLY A 371 -7.95 3.89 39.24
N VAL A 372 -6.84 3.85 38.52
CA VAL A 372 -6.73 4.31 37.14
C VAL A 372 -6.22 3.17 36.28
N LEU A 373 -6.90 2.91 35.17
CA LEU A 373 -6.47 1.97 34.14
C LEU A 373 -5.90 2.74 32.95
N VAL A 374 -4.64 2.49 32.63
CA VAL A 374 -4.02 2.97 31.39
C VAL A 374 -4.27 1.94 30.29
N VAL A 375 -4.86 2.39 29.17
CA VAL A 375 -5.12 1.52 28.01
C VAL A 375 -4.22 1.96 26.85
N LEU A 376 -3.24 1.12 26.51
CA LEU A 376 -2.29 1.40 25.44
C LEU A 376 -2.88 1.06 24.06
N PRO A 377 -2.61 1.89 23.03
CA PRO A 377 -3.27 1.76 21.73
C PRO A 377 -2.59 0.70 20.83
N ALA A 378 -2.52 -0.55 21.29
CA ALA A 378 -1.86 -1.65 20.57
C ALA A 378 -2.49 -1.94 19.20
N THR A 379 -3.80 -1.67 19.04
CA THR A 379 -4.51 -1.72 17.77
C THR A 379 -3.94 -0.70 16.80
N THR A 380 -3.64 0.52 17.27
CA THR A 380 -3.00 1.55 16.45
C THR A 380 -1.52 1.25 16.21
N TRP A 381 -0.82 0.69 17.20
CA TRP A 381 0.57 0.26 17.04
C TRP A 381 0.71 -0.73 15.88
N GLN A 382 -0.13 -1.77 15.85
CA GLN A 382 -0.13 -2.71 14.73
C GLN A 382 -0.75 -2.10 13.48
N GLY A 383 -1.84 -1.35 13.59
CA GLY A 383 -2.53 -0.78 12.43
C GLY A 383 -1.70 0.17 11.58
N ARG A 384 -0.62 0.74 12.13
CA ARG A 384 0.35 1.59 11.40
C ARG A 384 1.70 0.92 11.16
N ASN A 385 1.88 -0.31 11.62
CA ASN A 385 3.13 -1.03 11.51
C ASN A 385 3.34 -1.48 10.06
N PRO A 386 4.36 -0.98 9.34
CA PRO A 386 4.52 -1.20 7.92
C PRO A 386 5.15 -2.57 7.64
N VAL A 387 4.37 -3.62 7.89
CA VAL A 387 4.73 -5.02 7.63
C VAL A 387 3.88 -5.51 6.45
N ASP A 388 4.52 -6.26 5.56
CA ASP A 388 3.89 -7.02 4.49
C ASP A 388 3.52 -8.41 5.05
N ASP A 389 2.23 -8.65 5.28
CA ASP A 389 1.69 -9.87 5.89
C ASP A 389 1.39 -10.96 4.84
N ASP A 390 1.21 -10.58 3.57
CA ASP A 390 0.72 -11.46 2.49
C ASP A 390 1.71 -11.67 1.32
N GLY A 391 2.81 -10.91 1.28
CA GLY A 391 3.87 -11.03 0.29
C GLY A 391 3.59 -10.37 -1.04
N ASP A 392 2.65 -9.43 -1.11
CA ASP A 392 2.37 -8.64 -2.32
C ASP A 392 3.38 -7.49 -2.53
N GLY A 393 4.14 -7.13 -1.49
CA GLY A 393 5.13 -6.07 -1.48
C GLY A 393 4.61 -4.73 -1.00
N LEU A 394 3.34 -4.62 -0.62
CA LEU A 394 2.70 -3.46 0.00
C LEU A 394 2.61 -3.66 1.51
N PRO A 395 2.92 -2.63 2.34
CA PRO A 395 2.63 -2.75 3.76
C PRO A 395 1.13 -2.83 4.06
N ASP A 396 0.72 -3.87 4.78
CA ASP A 396 -0.61 -4.04 5.39
C ASP A 396 -0.76 -3.09 6.58
N VAL A 397 -1.48 -2.00 6.34
CA VAL A 397 -1.80 -0.97 7.34
C VAL A 397 -3.26 -0.54 7.23
N LEU A 398 -3.89 -0.27 8.36
CA LEU A 398 -5.30 0.15 8.43
C LEU A 398 -5.54 1.52 7.78
N ASP A 399 -4.52 2.39 7.73
CA ASP A 399 -4.59 3.68 6.99
C ASP A 399 -4.83 3.47 5.49
N ARG A 400 -4.58 2.26 4.95
CA ARG A 400 -4.85 1.88 3.55
C ARG A 400 -6.12 1.05 3.37
N GLY A 401 -6.88 0.78 4.44
CA GLY A 401 -8.05 -0.07 4.35
C GLY A 401 -7.75 -1.57 4.37
N LEU A 402 -6.48 -1.96 4.53
CA LEU A 402 -6.05 -3.36 4.46
C LEU A 402 -6.18 -4.04 5.84
N PRO A 403 -6.53 -5.34 5.89
CA PRO A 403 -6.55 -6.10 7.12
C PRO A 403 -5.14 -6.29 7.70
N VAL A 404 -5.02 -6.35 9.01
CA VAL A 404 -3.73 -6.43 9.72
C VAL A 404 -3.69 -7.63 10.65
N ARG A 405 -2.58 -8.38 10.67
CA ARG A 405 -2.33 -9.39 11.71
C ARG A 405 -1.85 -8.73 13.01
N LEU A 406 -2.33 -9.19 14.16
CA LEU A 406 -1.87 -8.69 15.47
C LEU A 406 -0.54 -9.34 15.89
N GLN A 407 -0.33 -10.61 15.54
CA GLN A 407 0.89 -11.36 15.86
C GLN A 407 1.97 -11.17 14.79
N ARG A 408 2.57 -9.98 14.78
CA ARG A 408 3.68 -9.64 13.89
C ARG A 408 4.73 -8.81 14.62
N ILE A 409 5.97 -8.83 14.12
CA ILE A 409 7.07 -8.03 14.65
C ILE A 409 6.72 -6.54 14.68
N LEU A 410 7.26 -5.76 15.61
CA LEU A 410 7.16 -4.31 15.54
C LEU A 410 8.34 -3.75 14.74
N VAL A 411 8.05 -2.99 13.68
CA VAL A 411 9.06 -2.31 12.86
C VAL A 411 9.17 -0.85 13.25
N GLY A 412 8.03 -0.17 13.43
CA GLY A 412 8.01 1.25 13.77
C GLY A 412 8.60 2.12 12.67
N ALA A 413 9.48 3.05 13.06
CA ALA A 413 10.32 3.81 12.14
C ALA A 413 11.62 3.08 11.75
N GLY A 414 11.76 1.80 12.11
CA GLY A 414 12.95 0.97 11.91
C GLY A 414 13.71 0.63 13.20
N ASP A 415 13.26 1.12 14.36
CA ASP A 415 13.85 0.89 15.68
C ASP A 415 13.06 -0.09 16.56
N GLY A 416 11.90 -0.55 16.07
CA GLY A 416 10.97 -1.44 16.77
C GLY A 416 9.95 -0.76 17.67
N LEU A 417 10.05 0.55 17.89
CA LEU A 417 9.07 1.26 18.69
C LEU A 417 7.84 1.61 17.84
N PRO A 418 6.61 1.44 18.34
CA PRO A 418 5.42 1.85 17.60
C PRO A 418 5.48 3.32 17.16
N VAL A 419 4.93 3.62 15.99
CA VAL A 419 4.92 4.99 15.45
C VAL A 419 4.18 5.92 16.42
N GLY A 420 4.86 6.96 16.91
CA GLY A 420 4.32 7.93 17.88
C GLY A 420 4.65 7.62 19.34
N PHE A 421 5.04 6.37 19.66
CA PHE A 421 5.28 5.93 21.04
C PHE A 421 6.29 6.80 21.78
N ALA A 422 7.40 7.15 21.12
CA ALA A 422 8.47 7.92 21.74
C ALA A 422 8.08 9.38 22.04
N GLN A 423 7.13 9.94 21.29
CA GLN A 423 6.69 11.34 21.41
C GLN A 423 5.42 11.49 22.27
N GLY A 424 4.53 10.49 22.27
CA GLY A 424 3.25 10.52 22.95
C GLY A 424 3.23 9.69 24.23
N GLU A 425 3.07 8.37 24.10
CA GLU A 425 2.85 7.47 25.24
C GLU A 425 4.04 7.45 26.20
N ALA A 426 5.27 7.37 25.67
CA ALA A 426 6.46 7.16 26.49
C ALA A 426 6.73 8.29 27.50
N PRO A 427 6.75 9.58 27.11
CA PRO A 427 6.95 10.69 28.04
C PRO A 427 5.87 10.81 29.11
N LEU A 428 4.60 10.57 28.76
CA LEU A 428 3.48 10.64 29.71
C LEU A 428 3.59 9.53 30.77
N LEU A 429 3.80 8.28 30.35
CA LEU A 429 3.95 7.17 31.28
C LEU A 429 5.19 7.35 32.18
N ALA A 430 6.31 7.79 31.61
CA ALA A 430 7.50 8.13 32.37
C ALA A 430 7.24 9.25 33.39
N HIS A 431 6.40 10.23 33.08
CA HIS A 431 5.99 11.27 34.02
C HIS A 431 5.15 10.70 35.17
N LEU A 432 4.15 9.87 34.87
CA LEU A 432 3.33 9.20 35.90
C LEU A 432 4.18 8.35 36.85
N ASP A 433 5.14 7.60 36.30
CA ASP A 433 6.06 6.77 37.07
C ASP A 433 7.00 7.59 37.97
N ARG A 434 7.61 8.66 37.43
CA ARG A 434 8.49 9.56 38.21
C ARG A 434 7.75 10.27 39.33
N THR A 435 6.50 10.65 39.09
CA THR A 435 5.62 11.28 40.10
C THR A 435 4.90 10.27 40.99
N ARG A 436 5.32 8.99 40.96
CA ARG A 436 4.85 7.89 41.82
C ARG A 436 3.33 7.65 41.74
N ARG A 437 2.72 7.91 40.59
CA ARG A 437 1.30 7.59 40.34
C ARG A 437 1.18 6.10 40.03
N ARG A 438 0.43 5.37 40.88
CA ARG A 438 0.17 3.93 40.67
C ARG A 438 -1.07 3.76 39.80
N TYR A 439 -0.93 3.01 38.70
CA TYR A 439 -1.99 2.68 37.76
C TYR A 439 -1.91 1.20 37.40
N ASP A 440 -3.03 0.62 37.00
CA ASP A 440 -3.02 -0.65 36.28
C ASP A 440 -2.88 -0.38 34.78
N VAL A 441 -2.40 -1.35 34.02
CA VAL A 441 -2.16 -1.18 32.58
C VAL A 441 -2.70 -2.36 31.78
N THR A 442 -3.32 -2.05 30.65
CA THR A 442 -3.79 -3.02 29.65
C THR A 442 -3.58 -2.46 28.24
N THR A 443 -3.97 -3.21 27.22
CA THR A 443 -4.02 -2.76 25.82
C THR A 443 -5.44 -2.78 25.29
N ASP A 444 -5.72 -1.96 24.29
CA ASP A 444 -7.03 -1.96 23.61
C ASP A 444 -7.35 -3.33 22.94
N VAL A 445 -6.34 -4.05 22.47
CA VAL A 445 -6.44 -5.43 21.95
C VAL A 445 -6.88 -6.41 23.04
N ALA A 446 -6.29 -6.32 24.23
CA ALA A 446 -6.64 -7.17 25.37
C ALA A 446 -8.04 -6.83 25.89
N LEU A 447 -8.37 -5.53 25.95
CA LEU A 447 -9.70 -5.05 26.33
C LEU A 447 -10.78 -5.56 25.37
N ALA A 448 -10.56 -5.47 24.06
CA ALA A 448 -11.48 -6.00 23.05
C ALA A 448 -11.67 -7.52 23.12
N ALA A 449 -10.62 -8.24 23.52
CA ALA A 449 -10.63 -9.68 23.72
C ALA A 449 -11.23 -10.14 25.07
N GLY A 450 -11.54 -9.22 25.99
CA GLY A 450 -11.95 -9.55 27.36
C GLY A 450 -10.83 -10.22 28.17
N ARG A 451 -9.56 -9.91 27.86
CA ARG A 451 -8.38 -10.48 28.52
C ARG A 451 -7.65 -9.43 29.33
N GLY A 452 -7.10 -9.83 30.47
CA GLY A 452 -6.46 -8.90 31.40
C GLY A 452 -7.48 -7.98 32.10
N PRO A 453 -7.02 -6.87 32.73
CA PRO A 453 -7.90 -5.93 33.41
C PRO A 453 -8.98 -5.35 32.49
N GLN A 454 -10.23 -5.31 32.95
CA GLN A 454 -11.39 -4.79 32.23
C GLN A 454 -11.94 -3.52 32.90
N LEU A 455 -12.59 -2.66 32.11
CA LEU A 455 -13.15 -1.41 32.64
C LEU A 455 -14.23 -1.64 33.72
N ALA A 456 -14.98 -2.75 33.59
CA ALA A 456 -16.07 -3.11 34.50
C ALA A 456 -15.60 -3.71 35.85
N ASP A 457 -14.29 -3.78 36.08
CA ASP A 457 -13.73 -4.43 37.28
C ASP A 457 -13.76 -3.50 38.52
N GLY A 458 -14.10 -2.21 38.37
CA GLY A 458 -14.16 -1.23 39.47
C GLY A 458 -13.14 -0.08 39.40
N TYR A 459 -12.72 0.31 38.19
CA TYR A 459 -11.88 1.49 37.99
C TYR A 459 -12.69 2.79 38.10
N GLN A 460 -12.06 3.88 38.54
CA GLN A 460 -12.66 5.21 38.53
C GLN A 460 -12.24 6.02 37.29
N GLY A 461 -10.99 5.81 36.83
CA GLY A 461 -10.44 6.53 35.69
C GLY A 461 -9.83 5.62 34.63
N VAL A 462 -9.92 6.06 33.38
CA VAL A 462 -9.22 5.48 32.24
C VAL A 462 -8.38 6.56 31.57
N ILE A 463 -7.11 6.25 31.31
CA ILE A 463 -6.20 7.11 30.55
C ILE A 463 -5.83 6.44 29.23
N LEU A 464 -6.06 7.16 28.13
CA LEU A 464 -5.60 6.84 26.79
C LEU A 464 -4.38 7.72 26.48
N PRO A 465 -3.14 7.20 26.64
CA PRO A 465 -1.94 8.03 26.69
C PRO A 465 -1.41 8.48 25.33
N GLY A 466 -1.96 7.96 24.23
CA GLY A 466 -1.53 8.26 22.86
C GLY A 466 -2.69 8.25 21.88
N ASP A 467 -2.37 8.35 20.59
CA ASP A 467 -3.36 8.39 19.51
C ASP A 467 -4.09 7.04 19.40
N VAL A 468 -5.34 6.95 19.87
CA VAL A 468 -6.19 5.77 19.70
C VAL A 468 -6.92 5.89 18.35
N ARG A 469 -6.18 5.78 17.25
CA ARG A 469 -6.72 6.05 15.91
C ARG A 469 -7.79 5.08 15.47
N TRP A 470 -7.61 3.79 15.78
CA TRP A 470 -8.60 2.73 15.58
C TRP A 470 -8.88 2.06 16.90
N LEU A 471 -10.14 1.70 17.10
CA LEU A 471 -10.58 0.95 18.27
C LEU A 471 -11.57 -0.15 17.85
N ASP A 472 -11.46 -1.33 18.46
CA ASP A 472 -12.47 -2.38 18.27
C ASP A 472 -13.83 -1.93 18.82
N THR A 473 -14.90 -2.22 18.09
CA THR A 473 -16.27 -1.83 18.47
C THR A 473 -16.66 -2.27 19.89
N ARG A 474 -16.18 -3.42 20.39
CA ARG A 474 -16.43 -3.87 21.77
C ARG A 474 -15.71 -3.00 22.79
N ALA A 475 -14.44 -2.68 22.54
CA ALA A 475 -13.68 -1.78 23.40
C ALA A 475 -14.29 -0.37 23.41
N GLY A 476 -14.78 0.11 22.26
CA GLY A 476 -15.53 1.37 22.17
C GLY A 476 -16.82 1.35 23.00
N ARG A 477 -17.63 0.29 22.89
CA ARG A 477 -18.83 0.11 23.73
C ARG A 477 -18.49 0.09 25.22
N ALA A 478 -17.41 -0.60 25.61
CA ALA A 478 -16.96 -0.66 26.99
C ALA A 478 -16.58 0.72 27.52
N LEU A 479 -15.81 1.52 26.76
CA LEU A 479 -15.44 2.89 27.15
C LEU A 479 -16.66 3.81 27.32
N ARG A 480 -17.64 3.73 26.40
CA ARG A 480 -18.88 4.51 26.52
C ARG A 480 -19.71 4.11 27.73
N ALA A 481 -19.82 2.81 28.00
CA ALA A 481 -20.53 2.29 29.16
C ALA A 481 -19.85 2.73 30.47
N PHE A 482 -18.52 2.66 30.51
CA PHE A 482 -17.71 3.11 31.64
C PHE A 482 -17.92 4.61 31.94
N ALA A 483 -17.82 5.48 30.92
CA ALA A 483 -18.06 6.90 31.10
C ALA A 483 -19.49 7.19 31.58
N ARG A 484 -20.51 6.59 30.95
CA ARG A 484 -21.92 6.75 31.35
C ARG A 484 -22.18 6.33 32.79
N ALA A 485 -21.48 5.29 33.26
CA ALA A 485 -21.64 4.75 34.60
C ALA A 485 -21.05 5.65 35.69
N GLY A 486 -20.25 6.67 35.35
CA GLY A 486 -19.60 7.57 36.31
C GLY A 486 -18.08 7.64 36.19
N GLY A 487 -17.48 6.87 35.28
CA GLY A 487 -16.03 6.84 35.11
C GLY A 487 -15.49 8.06 34.35
N THR A 488 -14.24 8.43 34.63
CA THR A 488 -13.52 9.49 33.92
C THR A 488 -12.66 8.91 32.80
N VAL A 489 -12.89 9.30 31.54
CA VAL A 489 -12.05 8.90 30.39
C VAL A 489 -11.22 10.09 29.93
N THR A 490 -9.90 9.94 29.97
CA THR A 490 -8.96 10.98 29.53
C THR A 490 -8.26 10.58 28.24
N LEU A 491 -8.24 11.49 27.25
CA LEU A 491 -7.57 11.35 25.98
C LEU A 491 -6.42 12.35 25.85
N PHE A 492 -5.20 11.83 25.74
CA PHE A 492 -4.01 12.63 25.44
C PHE A 492 -3.68 12.67 23.94
N GLY A 493 -4.09 11.65 23.18
CA GLY A 493 -3.85 11.57 21.74
C GLY A 493 -4.81 12.42 20.90
N THR A 494 -4.38 12.75 19.70
CA THR A 494 -5.16 13.49 18.70
C THR A 494 -5.72 12.58 17.63
N ARG A 495 -6.79 13.02 16.94
CA ARG A 495 -7.54 12.19 15.97
C ARG A 495 -7.94 10.81 16.51
N SER A 496 -8.04 10.72 17.84
CA SER A 496 -8.38 9.51 18.57
C SER A 496 -9.87 9.24 18.49
N LEU A 497 -10.23 7.96 18.48
CA LEU A 497 -11.59 7.45 18.57
C LEU A 497 -12.51 7.86 17.41
N GLN A 498 -11.96 8.21 16.26
CA GLN A 498 -12.71 8.53 15.04
C GLN A 498 -12.73 7.39 14.02
N ARG A 499 -12.13 6.23 14.30
CA ARG A 499 -12.18 5.07 13.39
C ARG A 499 -12.42 3.80 14.18
N GLU A 500 -13.10 2.89 13.54
CA GLU A 500 -13.40 1.57 14.07
C GLU A 500 -12.64 0.51 13.29
N VAL A 501 -12.48 -0.64 13.93
CA VAL A 501 -11.94 -1.86 13.32
C VAL A 501 -12.59 -3.07 14.00
N ARG A 502 -12.52 -4.24 13.39
CA ARG A 502 -12.99 -5.50 13.98
C ARG A 502 -11.82 -6.41 14.30
N GLN A 503 -11.67 -6.79 15.56
CA GLN A 503 -10.76 -7.83 15.99
C GLN A 503 -11.43 -9.21 15.89
N THR A 504 -10.86 -10.08 15.05
CA THR A 504 -11.31 -11.46 14.88
C THR A 504 -10.70 -12.40 15.93
N PRO A 505 -11.32 -13.56 16.21
CA PRO A 505 -10.74 -14.59 17.08
C PRO A 505 -9.37 -15.12 16.60
N ARG A 506 -9.08 -14.99 15.30
CA ARG A 506 -7.80 -15.39 14.68
C ARG A 506 -6.72 -14.30 14.75
N LEU A 507 -6.86 -13.35 15.68
CA LEU A 507 -5.89 -12.28 15.93
C LEU A 507 -5.61 -11.42 14.69
N ARG A 508 -6.66 -11.09 13.94
CA ARG A 508 -6.63 -10.12 12.83
C ARG A 508 -7.53 -8.93 13.12
N LEU A 509 -7.11 -7.76 12.67
CA LEU A 509 -7.88 -6.54 12.56
C LEU A 509 -8.42 -6.44 11.13
N THR A 510 -9.74 -6.41 10.96
CA THR A 510 -10.42 -6.34 9.67
C THR A 510 -11.41 -5.18 9.65
N ASP A 511 -11.89 -4.83 8.46
CA ASP A 511 -12.94 -3.83 8.26
C ASP A 511 -12.60 -2.45 8.87
N PRO A 512 -11.38 -1.91 8.67
CA PRO A 512 -11.06 -0.57 9.15
C PRO A 512 -11.96 0.47 8.49
N THR A 513 -12.58 1.33 9.28
CA THR A 513 -13.39 2.41 8.74
C THR A 513 -12.52 3.58 8.27
N ALA A 514 -13.06 4.34 7.31
CA ALA A 514 -12.66 5.73 7.13
C ALA A 514 -12.90 6.54 8.42
N PRO A 515 -12.28 7.73 8.57
CA PRO A 515 -12.52 8.60 9.72
C PRO A 515 -13.99 9.01 9.77
N LEU A 516 -14.67 8.72 10.89
CA LEU A 516 -16.01 9.17 11.20
C LEU A 516 -16.01 10.69 11.48
N ALA A 517 -17.16 11.33 11.24
CA ALA A 517 -17.33 12.77 11.45
C ALA A 517 -17.21 13.17 12.93
N THR A 518 -17.58 12.27 13.84
CA THR A 518 -17.49 12.44 15.29
C THR A 518 -16.61 11.35 15.91
N ASP A 519 -16.06 11.62 17.07
CA ASP A 519 -15.39 10.60 17.88
C ASP A 519 -16.41 9.69 18.61
N LEU A 520 -15.89 8.70 19.35
CA LEU A 520 -16.68 7.73 20.11
C LEU A 520 -17.70 8.38 21.07
N PHE A 521 -17.42 9.58 21.58
CA PHE A 521 -18.28 10.31 22.51
C PHE A 521 -19.17 11.35 21.81
N GLY A 522 -19.13 11.41 20.48
CA GLY A 522 -19.95 12.31 19.66
C GLY A 522 -19.30 13.66 19.38
N ALA A 523 -18.07 13.92 19.87
CA ALA A 523 -17.43 15.20 19.64
C ALA A 523 -16.94 15.32 18.19
N ARG A 524 -17.17 16.49 17.57
CA ARG A 524 -16.60 16.84 16.26
C ARG A 524 -15.28 17.56 16.46
N LEU A 525 -14.21 17.00 15.90
CA LEU A 525 -12.86 17.52 16.05
C LEU A 525 -12.47 18.37 14.85
N GLY A 526 -11.74 19.45 15.11
CA GLY A 526 -11.14 20.25 14.05
C GLY A 526 -9.88 19.61 13.48
N ALA A 527 -9.42 20.14 12.35
CA ALA A 527 -8.11 19.81 11.82
C ALA A 527 -7.02 20.28 12.79
N LEU A 528 -5.88 19.57 12.80
CA LEU A 528 -4.68 20.03 13.51
C LEU A 528 -4.25 21.40 13.00
N VAL A 529 -4.13 22.37 13.90
CA VAL A 529 -3.62 23.71 13.61
C VAL A 529 -2.14 23.74 13.98
N ARG A 530 -1.29 24.18 13.05
CA ARG A 530 0.17 24.24 13.22
C ARG A 530 0.65 25.69 13.22
N ALA A 531 0.51 26.35 14.36
CA ALA A 531 0.94 27.72 14.57
C ALA A 531 1.24 27.93 16.06
N PRO A 532 2.18 28.82 16.42
CA PRO A 532 2.34 29.25 17.80
C PRO A 532 1.01 29.75 18.39
N VAL A 533 0.66 29.25 19.57
CA VAL A 533 -0.60 29.62 20.24
C VAL A 533 -0.42 29.56 21.76
N THR A 534 -1.08 30.49 22.44
CA THR A 534 -1.32 30.43 23.89
C THR A 534 -2.77 30.03 24.09
N LEU A 535 -3.02 29.06 24.96
CA LEU A 535 -4.37 28.77 25.43
C LEU A 535 -4.60 29.45 26.77
N THR A 536 -5.79 30.00 26.96
CA THR A 536 -6.21 30.60 28.22
C THR A 536 -7.36 29.77 28.79
N ASP A 537 -7.32 29.52 30.09
CA ASP A 537 -8.46 28.97 30.82
C ASP A 537 -9.68 29.91 30.67
N PHE A 538 -10.79 29.34 30.22
CA PHE A 538 -12.04 30.05 29.98
C PHE A 538 -13.16 29.61 30.93
N GLN A 539 -13.11 28.37 31.42
CA GLN A 539 -14.16 27.75 32.23
C GLN A 539 -13.54 26.60 33.01
N ASP A 540 -13.79 26.54 34.32
CA ASP A 540 -13.36 25.42 35.16
C ASP A 540 -14.30 25.17 36.34
N GLU A 541 -15.25 24.26 36.17
CA GLU A 541 -16.19 23.86 37.23
C GLU A 541 -15.70 22.64 38.03
N ILE A 542 -14.56 22.06 37.64
CA ILE A 542 -14.07 20.78 38.14
C ILE A 542 -12.60 20.83 38.58
N ASP A 543 -12.04 22.03 38.78
CA ASP A 543 -10.65 22.23 39.19
C ASP A 543 -9.62 21.56 38.24
N LEU A 544 -9.93 21.47 36.94
CA LEU A 544 -9.03 20.92 35.93
C LEU A 544 -7.77 21.78 35.78
N PHE A 545 -7.89 23.10 35.93
CA PHE A 545 -6.81 24.07 35.79
C PHE A 545 -6.35 24.63 37.14
N ALA A 546 -6.84 24.09 38.26
CA ALA A 546 -6.45 24.52 39.60
C ALA A 546 -4.92 24.44 39.84
N GLY A 547 -4.34 25.54 40.33
CA GLY A 547 -2.91 25.66 40.57
C GLY A 547 -2.06 25.71 39.30
N THR A 548 -2.64 26.12 38.17
CA THR A 548 -1.96 26.64 36.98
C THR A 548 -2.00 28.17 36.99
N GLU A 549 -1.22 28.83 36.14
CA GLU A 549 -1.30 30.28 35.88
C GLU A 549 -2.52 30.66 35.01
N GLY A 550 -3.30 29.68 34.53
CA GLY A 550 -4.42 29.90 33.62
C GLY A 550 -4.01 30.11 32.15
N GLU A 551 -2.71 30.05 31.83
CA GLU A 551 -2.19 30.17 30.47
C GLU A 551 -1.25 29.02 30.09
N PHE A 552 -1.48 28.40 28.93
CA PHE A 552 -0.62 27.37 28.36
C PHE A 552 0.13 27.92 27.14
N ARG A 553 1.38 28.35 27.37
CA ARG A 553 2.24 28.98 26.37
C ARG A 553 3.15 27.98 25.66
N GLY A 554 3.74 28.39 24.53
CA GLY A 554 4.77 27.63 23.81
C GLY A 554 4.23 26.44 22.99
N LEU A 555 2.91 26.35 22.81
CA LEU A 555 2.27 25.33 22.01
C LEU A 555 2.38 25.70 20.52
N ARG A 556 2.67 24.72 19.66
CA ARG A 556 2.78 24.93 18.21
C ARG A 556 1.81 24.07 17.41
N VAL A 557 1.26 23.04 18.03
CA VAL A 557 0.28 22.16 17.42
C VAL A 557 -0.86 21.90 18.38
N ILE A 558 -2.09 22.17 17.93
CA ILE A 558 -3.32 21.94 18.70
C ILE A 558 -4.38 21.23 17.85
N GLU A 559 -5.27 20.50 18.51
CA GLU A 559 -6.49 19.94 17.94
C GLU A 559 -7.72 20.57 18.62
N PRO A 560 -8.36 21.58 18.00
CA PRO A 560 -9.54 22.19 18.58
C PRO A 560 -10.74 21.25 18.53
N VAL A 561 -11.63 21.38 19.51
CA VAL A 561 -12.95 20.74 19.51
C VAL A 561 -13.95 21.69 18.86
N GLN A 562 -14.59 21.26 17.77
CA GLN A 562 -15.56 22.09 17.04
C GLN A 562 -16.96 22.01 17.64
N ALA A 563 -17.35 20.84 18.13
CA ALA A 563 -18.61 20.63 18.82
C ALA A 563 -18.49 19.43 19.77
N LEU A 564 -19.23 19.48 20.89
CA LEU A 564 -19.42 18.32 21.75
C LEU A 564 -20.52 17.40 21.18
N GLY A 565 -20.57 16.17 21.66
CA GLY A 565 -21.64 15.24 21.31
C GLY A 565 -22.98 15.62 21.95
N ASP A 566 -24.07 15.15 21.37
CA ASP A 566 -25.42 15.43 21.88
C ASP A 566 -25.57 14.99 23.35
N GLY A 567 -26.09 15.91 24.18
CA GLY A 567 -26.27 15.69 25.61
C GLY A 567 -24.98 15.75 26.44
N ALA A 568 -23.83 16.08 25.84
CA ALA A 568 -22.60 16.36 26.59
C ALA A 568 -22.56 17.84 27.02
N GLU A 569 -22.24 18.05 28.30
CA GLU A 569 -22.14 19.38 28.89
C GLU A 569 -20.67 19.71 29.15
N ARG A 570 -20.21 20.86 28.64
CA ARG A 570 -18.85 21.34 28.89
C ARG A 570 -18.73 21.87 30.32
N VAL A 571 -17.81 21.33 31.10
CA VAL A 571 -17.57 21.72 32.50
C VAL A 571 -16.19 22.34 32.72
N ALA A 572 -15.25 22.14 31.79
CA ALA A 572 -14.01 22.90 31.77
C ALA A 572 -13.48 23.07 30.34
N ALA A 573 -12.84 24.20 30.05
CA ALA A 573 -12.18 24.43 28.77
C ALA A 573 -11.06 25.47 28.81
N ALA A 574 -9.95 25.18 28.11
CA ALA A 574 -8.97 26.16 27.70
C ALA A 574 -9.12 26.45 26.21
N VAL A 575 -9.11 27.72 25.84
CA VAL A 575 -9.44 28.21 24.49
C VAL A 575 -8.28 28.96 23.87
N THR A 576 -8.25 29.00 22.54
CA THR A 576 -7.38 29.90 21.76
C THR A 576 -7.85 31.36 21.88
N PRO A 577 -7.05 32.35 21.41
CA PRO A 577 -7.45 33.76 21.44
C PRO A 577 -8.74 34.09 20.66
N ASN A 578 -9.11 33.24 19.68
CA ASN A 578 -10.39 33.33 18.96
C ASN A 578 -11.47 32.40 19.54
N SER A 579 -11.38 32.12 20.84
CA SER A 579 -12.36 31.36 21.63
C SER A 579 -12.66 29.95 21.10
N ARG A 580 -11.70 29.30 20.43
CA ARG A 580 -11.85 27.90 20.01
C ARG A 580 -11.36 26.98 21.14
N PRO A 581 -12.21 26.09 21.68
CA PRO A 581 -11.79 25.20 22.76
C PRO A 581 -10.83 24.12 22.26
N VAL A 582 -9.82 23.80 23.08
CA VAL A 582 -8.78 22.82 22.76
C VAL A 582 -8.69 21.77 23.87
N ILE A 583 -8.32 22.20 25.08
CA ILE A 583 -8.45 21.35 26.27
C ILE A 583 -9.90 21.44 26.70
N VAL A 584 -10.60 20.31 26.78
CA VAL A 584 -12.03 20.27 27.10
C VAL A 584 -12.32 19.10 28.04
N ALA A 585 -13.05 19.37 29.11
CA ALA A 585 -13.74 18.35 29.89
C ALA A 585 -15.26 18.50 29.71
N ALA A 586 -15.92 17.38 29.44
CA ALA A 586 -17.37 17.35 29.30
C ALA A 586 -17.99 16.19 30.10
N ARG A 587 -19.19 16.40 30.66
CA ARG A 587 -20.00 15.33 31.25
C ARG A 587 -20.54 14.44 30.14
N PHE A 588 -20.49 13.13 30.37
CA PHE A 588 -21.07 12.12 29.49
C PHE A 588 -21.79 11.06 30.31
N GLY A 589 -23.12 11.17 30.41
CA GLY A 589 -23.88 10.46 31.45
C GLY A 589 -23.46 10.97 32.83
N ARG A 590 -23.11 10.06 33.75
CA ARG A 590 -22.66 10.46 35.10
C ARG A 590 -21.15 10.72 35.21
N GLY A 591 -20.38 10.38 34.18
CA GLY A 591 -18.91 10.49 34.20
C GLY A 591 -18.39 11.67 33.38
N LEU A 592 -17.07 11.68 33.19
CA LEU A 592 -16.35 12.75 32.51
C LEU A 592 -15.56 12.22 31.31
N VAL A 593 -15.49 13.02 30.25
CA VAL A 593 -14.58 12.83 29.13
C VAL A 593 -13.69 14.05 29.04
N ILE A 594 -12.38 13.85 29.24
CA ILE A 594 -11.36 14.90 29.20
C ILE A 594 -10.51 14.71 27.96
N ARG A 595 -10.45 15.72 27.10
CA ARG A 595 -9.60 15.76 25.91
C ARG A 595 -8.60 16.90 26.05
N THR A 596 -7.31 16.61 25.89
CA THR A 596 -6.30 17.68 25.95
C THR A 596 -6.19 18.44 24.62
N GLY A 597 -6.26 17.74 23.49
CA GLY A 597 -6.06 18.37 22.17
C GLY A 597 -4.62 18.87 21.95
N LEU A 598 -3.67 18.42 22.75
CA LEU A 598 -2.27 18.89 22.77
C LEU A 598 -1.30 17.77 22.39
N PRO A 599 -1.00 17.55 21.10
CA PRO A 599 -0.09 16.48 20.69
C PRO A 599 1.36 16.67 21.18
N GLU A 600 1.78 17.88 21.51
CA GLU A 600 3.11 18.16 22.07
C GLU A 600 3.15 18.02 23.62
N LEU A 601 1.99 17.90 24.28
CA LEU A 601 1.92 17.88 25.76
C LEU A 601 2.82 16.82 26.38
N PRO A 602 2.77 15.53 25.98
CA PRO A 602 3.56 14.51 26.67
C PRO A 602 5.06 14.81 26.67
N ALA A 603 5.60 15.24 25.53
CA ALA A 603 7.01 15.57 25.38
C ALA A 603 7.43 16.84 26.17
N ALA A 604 6.49 17.75 26.43
CA ALA A 604 6.74 19.01 27.14
C ALA A 604 6.62 18.89 28.68
N LEU A 605 6.19 17.74 29.23
CA LEU A 605 5.94 17.57 30.67
C LEU A 605 7.15 17.76 31.58
N SER A 606 8.37 17.65 31.07
CA SER A 606 9.59 17.91 31.86
C SER A 606 10.01 19.39 31.85
N SER A 607 9.51 20.18 30.91
CA SER A 607 9.93 21.58 30.70
C SER A 607 8.80 22.59 30.94
N SER A 608 7.56 22.15 31.10
CA SER A 608 6.40 23.01 31.35
C SER A 608 5.73 22.66 32.68
N PRO A 609 5.89 23.50 33.72
CA PRO A 609 5.17 23.34 34.99
C PRO A 609 3.65 23.35 34.81
N GLU A 610 3.13 24.21 33.93
CA GLU A 610 1.69 24.31 33.62
C GLU A 610 1.11 23.01 33.07
N LEU A 611 1.78 22.39 32.09
CA LEU A 611 1.33 21.11 31.53
C LEU A 611 1.49 19.97 32.53
N ALA A 612 2.50 20.01 33.40
CA ALA A 612 2.65 19.05 34.48
C ALA A 612 1.54 19.20 35.55
N ALA A 613 1.14 20.44 35.86
CA ALA A 613 0.02 20.76 36.75
C ALA A 613 -1.30 20.26 36.16
N LEU A 614 -1.55 20.48 34.86
CA LEU A 614 -2.70 19.92 34.15
C LEU A 614 -2.76 18.39 34.26
N VAL A 615 -1.65 17.68 34.00
CA VAL A 615 -1.60 16.21 34.13
C VAL A 615 -1.85 15.74 35.56
N ARG A 616 -1.37 16.48 36.56
CA ARG A 616 -1.65 16.21 37.97
C ARG A 616 -3.15 16.34 38.26
N ASN A 617 -3.81 17.37 37.76
CA ASN A 617 -5.25 17.60 38.01
C ASN A 617 -6.11 16.56 37.29
N VAL A 618 -5.78 16.23 36.03
CA VAL A 618 -6.36 15.10 35.29
C VAL A 618 -6.24 13.79 36.08
N TRP A 619 -5.07 13.54 36.69
CA TRP A 619 -4.87 12.36 37.52
C TRP A 619 -5.76 12.36 38.78
N THR A 620 -5.90 13.51 39.45
CA THR A 620 -6.81 13.67 40.60
C THR A 620 -8.26 13.39 40.20
N LEU A 621 -8.74 13.96 39.11
CA LEU A 621 -10.09 13.74 38.57
C LEU A 621 -10.34 12.30 38.13
N SER A 622 -9.29 11.61 37.67
CA SER A 622 -9.36 10.18 37.32
C SER A 622 -9.44 9.26 38.56
N ARG A 623 -9.28 9.81 39.77
CA ARG A 623 -9.35 9.07 41.04
C ARG A 623 -10.48 9.55 41.96
N ALA A 624 -10.95 10.77 41.80
CA ALA A 624 -12.06 11.34 42.55
C ALA A 624 -13.36 10.61 42.18
N ARG A 625 -14.21 10.37 43.17
CA ARG A 625 -15.58 9.87 42.96
C ARG A 625 -16.53 11.04 42.79
#